data_AF-A0A9Q3GC25-F1
#
_entry.id   AF-A0A9Q3GC25-F1
#
_cell.length_a   1.000
_cell.length_b   1.000
_cell.length_c   1.000
_cell.angle_alpha   90.00
_cell.angle_beta   90.00
_cell.angle_gamma   90.00
#
_symmetry.space_group_name_H-M   'P 1'
#
loop_
_entity.id
_entity.type
_entity.pdbx_description
1 polymer ?
#
loop_
_entity_poly.entity_id
_entity_poly.type
_entity_poly.pdbx_seq_one_letter_code
_entity_poly.pdbx_strand_id
1 'polypeptide(L)'
;MTHNQIEIGFDRSGTLNANKSPYKTFTSRKLDFPFRLYARKYAKSTTWTLKVKNSEHSHDATENIMAHPAFRKFNEQETSQSAQMSESQLIPRQIRAQLCSQRESDRPVILQDIYIQVKKIKKDKMLGRRPIDALIDTLKQENFVWASARDSEGYITSLFFTHPWP
;
A
#
# COMPACT_ATOMS: atom_id res chain seq x y z
N MET A 1 15.58 16.01 -30.54
CA MET A 1 14.84 17.10 -29.87
C MET A 1 14.85 16.80 -28.37
N THR A 2 15.45 17.66 -27.55
CA THR A 2 15.68 17.43 -26.13
C THR A 2 14.38 17.60 -25.33
N HIS A 3 13.83 16.50 -24.82
CA HIS A 3 12.67 16.49 -23.93
C HIS A 3 13.05 17.03 -22.55
N ASN A 4 13.11 18.37 -22.42
CA ASN A 4 13.37 19.06 -21.16
C ASN A 4 12.08 19.46 -20.42
N GLN A 5 10.94 18.85 -20.76
CA GLN A 5 9.62 19.19 -20.21
C GLN A 5 8.94 17.95 -19.65
N ILE A 6 8.50 18.04 -18.40
CA ILE A 6 7.76 17.00 -17.67
C ILE A 6 6.37 17.55 -17.41
N GLU A 7 5.34 16.72 -17.63
CA GLU A 7 3.97 17.02 -17.23
C GLU A 7 3.72 16.44 -15.82
N ILE A 8 3.22 17.26 -14.91
CA ILE A 8 2.90 16.89 -13.54
C ILE A 8 1.39 17.03 -13.36
N GLY A 9 0.74 15.93 -12.97
CA GLY A 9 -0.69 15.88 -12.68
C GLY A 9 -1.00 16.02 -11.19
N PHE A 10 -2.28 16.21 -10.88
CA PHE A 10 -2.77 16.23 -9.50
C PHE A 10 -2.62 14.86 -8.82
N ASP A 11 -2.46 14.81 -7.49
CA ASP A 11 -2.33 13.56 -6.72
C ASP A 11 -3.56 12.62 -6.92
N ARG A 12 -4.72 13.21 -7.22
CA ARG A 12 -5.97 12.52 -7.55
C ARG A 12 -6.29 12.47 -9.06
N SER A 13 -5.32 12.78 -9.92
CA SER A 13 -5.52 12.73 -11.37
C SER A 13 -5.62 11.30 -11.90
N GLY A 14 -6.32 11.14 -13.03
CA GLY A 14 -6.49 9.87 -13.74
C GLY A 14 -7.88 9.26 -13.60
N THR A 15 -8.16 8.29 -14.47
CA THR A 15 -9.46 7.63 -14.57
C THR A 15 -9.55 6.40 -13.65
N LEU A 16 -10.79 6.02 -13.33
CA LEU A 16 -11.10 4.75 -12.70
C LEU A 16 -10.89 3.61 -13.71
N ASN A 17 -10.10 2.60 -13.34
CA ASN A 17 -10.04 1.38 -14.14
C ASN A 17 -11.34 0.59 -13.94
N ALA A 18 -12.27 0.68 -14.90
CA ALA A 18 -13.56 -0.01 -14.89
C ALA A 18 -13.44 -1.56 -14.91
N ASN A 19 -12.28 -2.11 -15.30
CA ASN A 19 -12.02 -3.55 -15.40
C ASN A 19 -11.65 -4.24 -14.06
N LYS A 20 -12.18 -3.79 -12.92
CA LYS A 20 -11.91 -4.44 -11.62
C LYS A 20 -13.20 -5.01 -11.03
N SER A 21 -13.11 -6.29 -10.66
CA SER A 21 -14.15 -7.16 -10.07
C SER A 21 -15.31 -6.43 -9.34
N PRO A 22 -16.57 -6.82 -9.58
CA PRO A 22 -17.76 -6.22 -8.97
C PRO A 22 -17.79 -6.29 -7.43
N TYR A 23 -16.92 -7.10 -6.81
CA TYR A 23 -16.84 -7.27 -5.36
C TYR A 23 -15.79 -6.37 -4.68
N LYS A 24 -15.06 -5.53 -5.44
CA LYS A 24 -14.08 -4.59 -4.88
C LYS A 24 -14.61 -3.15 -4.94
N THR A 25 -15.40 -2.77 -3.94
CA THR A 25 -15.64 -1.34 -3.63
C THR A 25 -14.37 -0.73 -3.05
N PHE A 26 -13.39 -0.42 -3.91
CA PHE A 26 -12.36 0.54 -3.52
C PHE A 26 -12.92 1.93 -3.75
N THR A 27 -12.94 2.75 -2.70
CA THR A 27 -13.08 4.20 -2.83
C THR A 27 -11.84 4.71 -3.54
N SER A 28 -11.87 4.73 -4.87
CA SER A 28 -10.83 5.37 -5.63
C SER A 28 -10.86 6.86 -5.31
N ARG A 29 -9.71 7.40 -4.92
CA ARG A 29 -9.54 8.84 -4.72
C ARG A 29 -9.32 9.58 -6.03
N LYS A 30 -9.22 8.87 -7.15
CA LYS A 30 -9.04 9.48 -8.47
C LYS A 30 -10.34 10.10 -8.94
N LEU A 31 -10.28 11.36 -9.36
CA LEU A 31 -11.46 12.16 -9.70
C LEU A 31 -11.39 12.73 -11.13
N ASP A 32 -10.59 12.11 -12.01
CA ASP A 32 -10.39 12.52 -13.42
C ASP A 32 -10.23 14.03 -13.62
N PHE A 33 -9.51 14.70 -12.71
CA PHE A 33 -9.39 16.15 -12.77
C PHE A 33 -8.39 16.64 -13.82
N PRO A 34 -8.72 17.74 -14.52
CA PRO A 34 -7.91 18.25 -15.62
C PRO A 34 -6.70 19.08 -15.16
N PHE A 35 -6.45 19.21 -13.86
CA PHE A 35 -5.30 19.96 -13.33
C PHE A 35 -3.97 19.45 -13.90
N ARG A 36 -3.19 20.36 -14.48
CA ARG A 36 -1.98 20.05 -15.25
C ARG A 36 -0.92 21.13 -15.04
N LEU A 37 0.30 20.72 -14.69
CA LEU A 37 1.49 21.56 -14.60
C LEU A 37 2.55 21.09 -15.60
N TYR A 38 3.32 22.02 -16.13
CA TYR A 38 4.54 21.73 -16.87
C TYR A 38 5.76 22.18 -16.06
N ALA A 39 6.68 21.25 -15.82
CA ALA A 39 8.00 21.57 -15.31
C ALA A 39 9.00 21.53 -16.46
N ARG A 40 9.71 22.63 -16.69
CA ARG A 40 10.76 22.73 -17.72
C ARG A 40 12.10 23.00 -17.07
N LYS A 41 13.13 22.23 -17.46
CA LYS A 41 14.52 22.46 -17.04
C LYS A 41 15.30 23.15 -18.16
N TYR A 42 16.01 24.22 -17.83
CA TYR A 42 16.92 24.85 -18.79
C TYR A 42 18.14 23.98 -19.03
N ALA A 43 18.50 23.73 -20.29
CA ALA A 43 19.56 22.78 -20.65
C ALA A 43 20.94 23.12 -20.05
N LYS A 44 21.20 24.41 -19.80
CA LYS A 44 22.47 24.93 -19.27
C LYS A 44 22.40 25.40 -17.82
N SER A 45 21.26 25.21 -17.14
CA SER A 45 21.05 25.69 -15.78
C SER A 45 20.42 24.62 -14.90
N THR A 46 20.66 24.72 -13.59
CA THR A 46 19.97 23.93 -12.56
C THR A 46 18.56 24.44 -12.27
N THR A 47 18.16 25.57 -12.87
CA THR A 47 16.84 26.19 -12.67
C THR A 47 15.73 25.44 -13.39
N TRP A 48 14.62 25.24 -12.66
CA TRP A 48 13.36 24.74 -13.17
C TRP A 48 12.32 25.85 -13.24
N THR A 49 11.47 25.83 -14.26
CA THR A 49 10.27 26.69 -14.34
C THR A 49 9.04 25.80 -14.32
N LEU A 50 8.10 26.12 -13.43
CA LEU A 50 6.77 25.52 -13.42
C LEU A 50 5.76 26.46 -14.08
N LYS A 51 4.97 25.94 -15.02
CA LYS A 51 3.87 26.66 -15.66
C LYS A 51 2.57 25.89 -15.48
N VAL A 52 1.55 26.54 -14.95
CA VAL A 52 0.21 25.97 -14.82
C VAL A 52 -0.46 25.95 -16.19
N LYS A 53 -0.97 24.78 -16.60
CA LYS A 53 -1.76 24.61 -17.83
C LYS A 53 -3.26 24.65 -17.53
N ASN A 54 -3.68 23.98 -16.45
CA ASN A 54 -5.04 24.05 -15.92
C ASN A 54 -4.95 24.04 -14.38
N SER A 55 -5.60 25.01 -13.73
CA SER A 55 -5.62 25.26 -12.29
C SER A 55 -6.89 24.79 -11.58
N GLU A 56 -7.83 24.16 -12.29
CA GLU A 56 -9.12 23.76 -11.72
C GLU A 56 -8.97 22.61 -10.71
N HIS A 57 -9.56 22.80 -9.53
CA HIS A 57 -9.67 21.81 -8.46
C HIS A 57 -11.13 21.77 -7.98
N SER A 58 -11.67 20.59 -7.64
CA SER A 58 -13.02 20.47 -7.06
C SER A 58 -13.05 20.43 -5.54
N HIS A 59 -11.98 20.86 -4.91
CA HIS A 59 -11.95 21.07 -3.47
C HIS A 59 -10.95 22.15 -3.14
N ASP A 60 -11.16 22.81 -2.01
CA ASP A 60 -10.25 23.83 -1.51
C ASP A 60 -8.91 23.22 -1.09
N ALA A 61 -7.90 24.07 -0.98
CA ALA A 61 -6.63 23.69 -0.40
C ALA A 61 -6.86 23.08 0.99
N THR A 62 -6.35 21.88 1.21
CA THR A 62 -6.52 21.19 2.48
C THR A 62 -5.39 21.59 3.43
N GLU A 63 -5.72 22.16 4.58
CA GLU A 63 -4.74 22.48 5.64
C GLU A 63 -4.25 21.21 6.36
N ASN A 64 -5.04 20.14 6.29
CA ASN A 64 -4.70 18.87 6.87
C ASN A 64 -3.75 18.06 5.97
N ILE A 65 -2.45 18.11 6.27
CA ILE A 65 -1.40 17.30 5.62
C ILE A 65 -1.73 15.79 5.66
N MET A 66 -2.46 15.34 6.70
CA MET A 66 -2.93 13.95 6.83
C MET A 66 -3.98 13.55 5.81
N ALA A 67 -4.53 14.47 5.01
CA ALA A 67 -5.41 14.12 3.90
C ALA A 67 -4.62 13.56 2.71
N HIS A 68 -3.35 13.96 2.55
CA HIS A 68 -2.53 13.67 1.38
C HIS A 68 -1.63 12.44 1.57
N PRO A 69 -1.86 11.31 0.86
CA PRO A 69 -1.11 10.08 1.05
C PRO A 69 0.38 10.22 0.79
N ALA A 70 0.77 11.17 -0.08
CA ALA A 70 2.16 11.49 -0.35
C ALA A 70 2.96 11.78 0.92
N PHE A 71 2.38 12.48 1.89
CA PHE A 71 3.03 12.83 3.17
C PHE A 71 2.99 11.71 4.20
N ARG A 72 2.15 10.69 3.99
CA ARG A 72 2.00 9.53 4.89
C ARG A 72 2.75 8.29 4.40
N LYS A 73 3.56 8.42 3.34
CA LYS A 73 4.37 7.32 2.83
C LYS A 73 5.41 6.90 3.86
N PHE A 74 5.58 5.60 3.98
CA PHE A 74 6.65 4.97 4.75
C PHE A 74 7.96 5.10 3.96
N ASN A 75 9.03 5.48 4.63
CA ASN A 75 10.38 5.32 4.12
C ASN A 75 10.84 3.85 4.29
N GLU A 76 12.05 3.54 3.83
CA GLU A 76 12.60 2.18 3.88
C GLU A 76 12.81 1.69 5.32
N GLN A 77 13.32 2.55 6.20
CA GLN A 77 13.53 2.23 7.62
C GLN A 77 12.22 1.89 8.32
N GLU A 78 11.19 2.72 8.15
CA GLU A 78 9.86 2.53 8.74
C GLU A 78 9.19 1.28 8.18
N THR A 79 9.42 0.99 6.89
CA THR A 79 8.96 -0.25 6.25
C THR A 79 9.59 -1.46 6.93
N SER A 80 10.91 -1.45 7.11
CA SER A 80 11.65 -2.53 7.78
C SER A 80 11.20 -2.72 9.24
N GLN A 81 11.09 -1.63 10.00
CA GLN A 81 10.60 -1.66 11.38
C GLN A 81 9.17 -2.21 11.46
N SER A 82 8.27 -1.78 10.57
CA SER A 82 6.89 -2.28 10.54
C SER A 82 6.82 -3.78 10.22
N ALA A 83 7.78 -4.30 9.45
CA ALA A 83 7.91 -5.73 9.19
C ALA A 83 8.34 -6.48 10.45
N GLN A 84 9.42 -6.03 11.11
CA GLN A 84 9.88 -6.63 12.37
C GLN A 84 8.78 -6.64 13.43
N MET A 85 8.07 -5.53 13.62
CA MET A 85 6.95 -5.45 14.57
C MET A 85 5.81 -6.40 14.22
N SER A 86 5.48 -6.51 12.92
CA SER A 86 4.44 -7.43 12.46
C SER A 86 4.83 -8.90 12.65
N GLU A 87 6.12 -9.23 12.58
CA GLU A 87 6.64 -10.58 12.82
C GLU A 87 6.60 -10.92 14.31
N SER A 88 6.89 -9.96 15.18
CA SER A 88 6.71 -10.05 16.63
C SER A 88 5.24 -10.00 17.09
N GLN A 89 4.29 -10.18 16.17
CA GLN A 89 2.85 -10.21 16.42
C GLN A 89 2.27 -8.94 17.08
N LEU A 90 2.94 -7.79 16.97
CA LEU A 90 2.40 -6.54 17.48
C LEU A 90 1.16 -6.12 16.69
N ILE A 91 0.15 -5.63 17.40
CA ILE A 91 -1.11 -5.21 16.76
C ILE A 91 -0.92 -3.84 16.07
N PRO A 92 -1.65 -3.55 14.98
CA PRO A 92 -1.50 -2.32 14.19
C PRO A 92 -1.52 -1.01 14.99
N ARG A 93 -2.28 -0.95 16.09
CA ARG A 93 -2.32 0.21 16.98
C ARG A 93 -0.98 0.46 17.70
N GLN A 94 -0.31 -0.60 18.15
CA GLN A 94 1.00 -0.51 18.80
C GLN A 94 2.09 -0.13 17.79
N ILE A 95 2.06 -0.73 16.60
CA ILE A 95 2.95 -0.37 15.49
C ILE A 95 2.84 1.12 15.17
N ARG A 96 1.61 1.64 15.09
CA ARG A 96 1.38 3.08 14.88
C ARG A 96 2.01 3.92 15.99
N ALA A 97 1.79 3.56 17.25
CA ALA A 97 2.31 4.32 18.38
C ALA A 97 3.84 4.40 18.36
N GLN A 98 4.51 3.28 18.10
CA GLN A 98 5.98 3.22 18.00
C GLN A 98 6.52 4.04 16.82
N LEU A 99 5.88 3.95 15.65
CA LEU A 99 6.28 4.76 14.50
C LEU A 99 6.07 6.25 14.76
N CYS A 100 4.92 6.64 15.33
CA CYS A 100 4.65 8.04 15.65
C CYS A 100 5.61 8.61 16.69
N SER A 101 6.09 7.82 17.66
CA SER A 101 7.08 8.31 18.64
C SER A 101 8.46 8.59 18.04
N GLN A 102 8.75 8.06 16.85
CA GLN A 102 10.04 8.20 16.18
C GLN A 102 10.01 9.19 15.01
N ARG A 103 8.81 9.66 14.62
CA ARG A 103 8.63 10.56 13.49
C ARG A 103 8.63 12.03 13.93
N GLU A 104 9.03 12.89 12.99
CA GLU A 104 8.77 14.31 13.06
C GLU A 104 7.26 14.58 13.04
N SER A 105 6.82 15.63 13.75
CA SER A 105 5.41 15.98 13.99
C SER A 105 4.61 16.19 12.69
N ASP A 106 5.27 16.58 11.60
CA ASP A 106 4.70 16.91 10.30
C ASP A 106 4.52 15.70 9.36
N ARG A 107 4.94 14.49 9.77
CA ARG A 107 4.79 13.23 8.98
C ARG A 107 3.89 12.18 9.64
N PRO A 108 2.67 12.54 10.05
CA PRO A 108 1.81 11.64 10.82
C PRO A 108 1.34 10.42 10.02
N VAL A 109 1.18 9.29 10.70
CA VAL A 109 0.67 8.03 10.14
C VAL A 109 -0.72 7.74 10.67
N ILE A 110 -1.66 7.42 9.77
CA ILE A 110 -2.99 6.95 10.16
C ILE A 110 -3.03 5.43 10.27
N LEU A 111 -3.95 4.93 11.09
CA LEU A 111 -4.08 3.49 11.33
C LEU A 111 -4.38 2.70 10.05
N GLN A 112 -5.14 3.29 9.11
CA GLN A 112 -5.41 2.67 7.81
C GLN A 112 -4.13 2.37 7.02
N ASP A 113 -3.16 3.28 7.05
CA ASP A 113 -1.91 3.12 6.31
C ASP A 113 -1.06 2.00 6.92
N ILE A 114 -1.10 1.83 8.26
CA ILE A 114 -0.50 0.67 8.95
C ILE A 114 -1.14 -0.64 8.50
N TYR A 115 -2.48 -0.70 8.47
CA TYR A 115 -3.18 -1.90 7.99
C TYR A 115 -2.77 -2.26 6.55
N ILE A 116 -2.69 -1.26 5.67
CA ILE A 116 -2.24 -1.45 4.28
C ILE A 116 -0.80 -1.95 4.25
N GLN A 117 0.09 -1.36 5.05
CA GLN A 117 1.50 -1.71 5.12
C GLN A 117 1.73 -3.13 5.62
N VAL A 118 1.12 -3.49 6.75
CA VAL A 118 1.16 -4.85 7.32
C VAL A 118 0.60 -5.87 6.32
N LYS A 119 -0.48 -5.52 5.61
CA LYS A 119 -1.03 -6.39 4.56
C LYS A 119 -0.05 -6.59 3.40
N LYS A 120 0.67 -5.56 2.97
CA LYS A 120 1.72 -5.67 1.94
C LYS A 120 2.85 -6.58 2.42
N ILE A 121 3.37 -6.33 3.62
CA ILE A 121 4.44 -7.16 4.23
C ILE A 121 4.05 -8.63 4.27
N LYS A 122 2.83 -8.94 4.74
CA LYS A 122 2.33 -10.33 4.76
C LYS A 122 2.25 -10.93 3.36
N LYS A 123 1.78 -10.17 2.38
CA LYS A 123 1.69 -10.62 0.98
C LYS A 123 3.07 -10.88 0.38
N ASP A 124 4.03 -9.99 0.63
CA ASP A 124 5.39 -10.08 0.11
C ASP A 124 6.13 -11.26 0.76
N LYS A 125 5.96 -11.47 2.07
CA LYS A 125 6.46 -12.65 2.79
C LYS A 125 5.86 -13.95 2.26
N MET A 126 4.60 -13.93 1.84
CA MET A 126 3.96 -15.07 1.20
C MET A 126 4.45 -15.32 -0.24
N LEU A 127 5.32 -14.46 -0.82
CA LEU A 127 5.81 -14.57 -2.20
C LEU A 127 4.68 -14.77 -3.23
N GLY A 128 3.50 -14.20 -2.96
CA GLY A 128 2.31 -14.38 -3.79
C GLY A 128 1.53 -15.69 -3.57
N ARG A 129 1.98 -16.59 -2.68
CA ARG A 129 1.20 -17.77 -2.26
C ARG A 129 -0.10 -17.36 -1.58
N ARG A 130 -1.12 -18.19 -1.69
CA ARG A 130 -2.38 -17.96 -0.96
C ARG A 130 -2.14 -18.25 0.53
N PRO A 131 -2.80 -17.54 1.45
CA PRO A 131 -2.64 -17.79 2.88
C PRO A 131 -2.87 -19.25 3.28
N ILE A 132 -3.80 -19.93 2.62
CA ILE A 132 -4.11 -21.33 2.87
C ILE A 132 -3.01 -22.29 2.40
N ASP A 133 -2.27 -21.95 1.34
CA ASP A 133 -1.12 -22.74 0.89
C ASP A 133 0.03 -22.59 1.90
N ALA A 134 0.28 -21.37 2.39
CA ALA A 134 1.27 -21.12 3.44
C ALA A 134 0.92 -21.86 4.74
N LEU A 135 -0.37 -21.90 5.10
CA LEU A 135 -0.83 -22.68 6.27
C LEU A 135 -0.53 -24.18 6.09
N ILE A 136 -0.85 -24.76 4.93
CA ILE A 136 -0.55 -26.18 4.65
C ILE A 136 0.95 -26.45 4.72
N ASP A 137 1.79 -25.55 4.20
CA ASP A 137 3.25 -25.70 4.30
C ASP A 137 3.71 -25.70 5.76
N THR A 138 3.17 -24.83 6.61
CA THR A 138 3.44 -24.85 8.05
C THR A 138 2.97 -26.14 8.71
N LEU A 139 1.76 -26.63 8.41
CA LEU A 139 1.26 -27.88 8.97
C LEU A 139 2.15 -29.09 8.62
N LYS A 140 2.70 -29.11 7.40
CA LYS A 140 3.68 -30.13 6.96
C LYS A 140 5.00 -30.04 7.72
N GLN A 141 5.48 -28.83 7.99
CA GLN A 141 6.77 -28.61 8.67
C GLN A 141 6.71 -28.93 10.16
N GLU A 142 5.60 -28.58 10.81
CA GLU A 142 5.40 -28.70 12.26
C GLU A 142 4.80 -30.05 12.68
N ASN A 143 4.85 -31.07 11.81
CA ASN A 143 4.37 -32.43 12.04
C ASN A 143 2.91 -32.54 12.52
N PHE A 144 2.04 -31.65 12.04
CA PHE A 144 0.61 -31.74 12.32
C PHE A 144 -0.02 -32.91 11.57
N VAL A 145 -1.05 -33.53 12.15
CA VAL A 145 -1.93 -34.42 11.39
C VAL A 145 -2.92 -33.53 10.66
N TRP A 146 -2.96 -33.60 9.33
CA TRP A 146 -3.85 -32.76 8.52
C TRP A 146 -4.42 -33.50 7.32
N ALA A 147 -5.60 -33.07 6.87
CA ALA A 147 -6.27 -33.54 5.67
C ALA A 147 -6.94 -32.35 4.96
N SER A 148 -6.91 -32.32 3.64
CA SER A 148 -7.56 -31.26 2.85
C SER A 148 -8.34 -31.83 1.67
N ALA A 149 -9.53 -31.29 1.41
CA ALA A 149 -10.28 -31.55 0.18
C ALA A 149 -10.05 -30.42 -0.83
N ARG A 150 -10.08 -30.74 -2.12
CA ARG A 150 -9.99 -29.78 -3.23
C ARG A 150 -11.11 -30.01 -4.24
N ASP A 151 -11.52 -28.94 -4.91
CA ASP A 151 -12.44 -29.03 -6.05
C ASP A 151 -11.71 -29.40 -7.35
N SER A 152 -12.46 -29.48 -8.45
CA SER A 152 -11.95 -29.78 -9.79
C SER A 152 -10.96 -28.74 -10.33
N GLU A 153 -10.97 -27.52 -9.78
CA GLU A 153 -10.07 -26.43 -10.17
C GLU A 153 -8.83 -26.36 -9.26
N GLY A 154 -8.74 -27.23 -8.24
CA GLY A 154 -7.62 -27.32 -7.33
C GLY A 154 -7.67 -26.31 -6.16
N TYR A 155 -8.80 -25.65 -5.94
CA TYR A 155 -9.01 -24.82 -4.75
C TYR A 155 -9.34 -25.70 -3.54
N ILE A 156 -8.80 -25.33 -2.37
CA ILE A 156 -9.06 -26.05 -1.13
C ILE A 156 -10.46 -25.69 -0.63
N THR A 157 -11.31 -26.69 -0.48
CA THR A 157 -12.71 -26.56 -0.05
C THR A 157 -12.91 -26.92 1.42
N SER A 158 -12.03 -27.75 1.97
CA SER A 158 -12.05 -28.11 3.39
C SER A 158 -10.64 -28.42 3.88
N LEU A 159 -10.35 -28.03 5.12
CA LEU A 159 -9.09 -28.30 5.79
C LEU A 159 -9.39 -28.77 7.22
N PHE A 160 -8.86 -29.93 7.58
CA PHE A 160 -8.88 -30.47 8.93
C PHE A 160 -7.44 -30.60 9.40
N PHE A 161 -7.15 -30.21 10.64
CA PHE A 161 -5.85 -30.45 11.26
C PHE A 161 -5.98 -30.59 12.76
N THR A 162 -5.09 -31.38 13.35
CA THR A 162 -4.95 -31.53 14.79
C THR A 162 -3.47 -31.56 15.16
N HIS A 163 -3.16 -31.03 16.34
CA HIS A 163 -1.84 -31.22 16.93
C HIS A 163 -1.63 -32.73 17.16
N PRO A 164 -0.44 -33.28 16.87
CA PRO A 164 -0.14 -34.65 17.28
C PRO A 164 -0.28 -34.76 18.80
N TRP A 165 -0.91 -35.82 19.29
CA TRP A 165 -0.97 -36.07 20.73
C TRP A 165 0.46 -36.17 21.29
N PRO A 166 0.74 -35.61 22.48
CA PRO A 166 2.04 -35.71 23.14
C PRO A 166 2.43 -37.14 23.48
#